data_AF-A0A3M8B9M2-F1
#
_entry.id   AF-A0A3M8B9M2-F1
#
_cell.length_a   1.000
_cell.length_b   1.000
_cell.length_c   1.000
_cell.angle_alpha   90.00
_cell.angle_beta   90.00
_cell.angle_gamma   90.00
#
_symmetry.space_group_name_H-M   'P 1'
#
loop_
_entity.id
_entity.type
_entity.pdbx_description
1 polymer ?
#
loop_
_entity_poly.entity_id
_entity_poly.type
_entity_poly.pdbx_seq_one_letter_code
_entity_poly.pdbx_strand_id
1 'polypeptide(L)' 'MANFNSNFSVTGLLNLDMMQITEETKKDIQIFDLRKILGKYDGYKVKLSVSIEADDSEFLADDNKG' A
#
# COMPACT_ATOMS: atom_id res chain seq x y z
N MET A 1 -30.77 5.28 -0.56
CA MET A 1 -29.74 4.25 -0.32
C MET A 1 -28.60 4.91 0.43
N ALA A 2 -28.32 4.47 1.66
CA ALA A 2 -27.17 4.96 2.41
C ALA A 2 -25.90 4.32 1.81
N ASN A 3 -25.05 5.14 1.17
CA ASN A 3 -23.73 4.71 0.74
C ASN A 3 -22.84 4.66 1.98
N PHE A 4 -22.68 3.47 2.56
CA PHE A 4 -21.65 3.21 3.56
C PHE A 4 -20.29 3.27 2.87
N ASN A 5 -19.63 4.42 2.93
CA ASN A 5 -18.35 4.65 2.28
C ASN A 5 -17.24 4.05 3.15
N SER A 6 -17.02 2.74 3.04
CA SER A 6 -16.00 1.99 3.79
C SER A 6 -14.65 2.03 3.09
N ASN A 7 -14.11 3.24 2.87
CA ASN A 7 -12.82 3.41 2.20
C ASN A 7 -11.68 3.26 3.19
N PHE A 8 -10.69 2.43 2.85
CA PHE A 8 -9.42 2.32 3.57
C PHE A 8 -8.31 2.86 2.67
N SER A 9 -7.45 3.71 3.22
CA SER A 9 -6.28 4.26 2.55
C SER A 9 -5.13 4.35 3.54
N VAL A 10 -3.94 3.95 3.10
CA VAL A 10 -2.70 4.03 3.88
C VAL A 10 -1.55 4.25 2.90
N THR A 11 -0.55 5.03 3.32
CA THR A 11 0.71 5.23 2.60
C THR A 11 1.84 4.75 3.49
N GLY A 12 2.74 3.92 2.96
CA GLY A 12 3.84 3.38 3.75
C GLY A 12 4.61 2.30 3.00
N LEU A 13 5.55 1.68 3.69
CA LEU A 13 6.35 0.57 3.17
C LEU A 13 5.49 -0.69 3.08
N LEU A 14 5.29 -1.19 1.86
CA LEU A 14 4.55 -2.41 1.58
C LEU A 14 5.48 -3.63 1.69
N ASN A 15 5.19 -4.55 2.62
CA ASN A 15 5.81 -5.87 2.71
C ASN A 15 4.77 -6.94 2.36
N LEU A 16 4.88 -7.52 1.17
CA LEU A 16 3.92 -8.52 0.66
C LEU A 16 4.08 -9.89 1.32
N ASP A 17 5.28 -10.29 1.73
CA ASP A 17 5.51 -11.57 2.40
C ASP A 17 4.80 -11.62 3.77
N MET A 18 4.92 -10.52 4.51
CA MET A 18 4.26 -10.34 5.80
C MET A 18 2.80 -9.88 5.64
N MET A 19 2.41 -9.44 4.44
CA MET A 19 1.13 -8.80 4.13
C MET A 19 0.85 -7.60 5.05
N GLN A 20 1.80 -6.66 5.11
CA GLN A 20 1.73 -5.50 5.99
C GLN A 20 2.10 -4.21 5.25
N ILE A 21 1.53 -3.09 5.73
CA ILE A 21 2.01 -1.74 5.40
C ILE A 21 2.51 -1.10 6.68
N THR A 22 3.75 -0.62 6.67
CA THR A 22 4.33 0.14 7.78
C THR A 22 4.35 1.62 7.42
N GLU A 23 3.60 2.43 8.17
CA GLU A 23 3.59 3.88 8.05
C GLU A 23 4.44 4.48 9.17
N GLU A 24 5.57 5.08 8.80
CA GLU A 24 6.40 5.84 9.72
C GLU A 24 5.94 7.30 9.73
N THR A 25 5.42 7.74 10.87
CA THR A 25 5.08 9.15 11.08
C THR A 25 6.12 9.81 11.98
N LYS A 26 6.14 11.15 12.03
CA LYS A 26 7.06 11.90 12.92
C LYS A 26 6.93 11.56 14.41
N LYS A 27 5.88 10.85 14.81
CA LYS A 27 5.55 10.58 16.22
C LYS A 27 5.52 9.09 16.57
N ASP A 28 5.26 8.23 15.60
CA ASP A 28 5.06 6.80 15.84
C ASP A 28 5.16 5.95 14.56
N ILE A 29 5.36 4.66 14.74
CA ILE A 29 5.37 3.64 13.68
C ILE A 29 4.05 2.86 13.76
N GLN A 30 3.26 2.94 12.70
CA GLN A 30 1.99 2.22 12.60
C GLN A 30 2.13 1.03 11.64
N ILE A 31 1.70 -0.16 12.08
CA ILE A 31 1.74 -1.38 11.28
C ILE A 31 0.31 -1.82 10.96
N PHE A 32 -0.01 -1.88 9.67
CA PHE A 32 -1.33 -2.27 9.16
C PHE A 32 -1.28 -3.68 8.56
N ASP A 33 -2.06 -4.60 9.12
CA ASP A 33 -2.21 -5.98 8.61
C ASP A 33 -3.20 -6.00 7.43
N LEU A 34 -2.67 -6.19 6.22
CA LEU A 34 -3.45 -6.19 4.99
C LEU A 34 -4.43 -7.36 4.91
N ARG A 35 -4.13 -8.52 5.52
CA ARG A 35 -5.05 -9.67 5.48
C ARG A 35 -6.33 -9.35 6.25
N LYS A 36 -6.20 -8.74 7.43
CA LYS A 36 -7.36 -8.30 8.23
C LYS A 36 -8.16 -7.22 7.52
N ILE A 37 -7.48 -6.28 6.86
CA ILE A 37 -8.14 -5.20 6.12
C ILE A 37 -8.90 -5.77 4.94
N LEU A 38 -8.23 -6.52 4.05
CA LEU A 38 -8.83 -7.11 2.86
C LEU A 38 -9.91 -8.14 3.20
N GLY A 39 -9.77 -8.88 4.30
CA GLY A 39 -10.77 -9.82 4.78
C GLY A 39 -12.12 -9.19 5.12
N LYS A 40 -12.16 -7.89 5.45
CA LYS A 40 -13.44 -7.16 5.64
C LYS A 40 -14.22 -6.99 4.34
N TYR A 41 -13.55 -7.16 3.20
CA TYR A 41 -14.12 -6.96 1.87
C TYR A 41 -14.25 -8.27 1.09
N ASP A 42 -14.03 -9.43 1.73
CA ASP A 42 -14.19 -10.73 1.09
C ASP A 42 -15.62 -10.93 0.58
N GLY A 43 -15.76 -11.44 -0.65
CA GLY A 43 -17.06 -11.60 -1.32
C GLY A 43 -17.69 -10.31 -1.87
N TYR A 44 -17.07 -9.13 -1.70
CA TYR A 44 -17.57 -7.85 -2.23
C TYR A 44 -16.82 -7.41 -3.50
N LYS A 45 -17.53 -6.74 -4.41
CA LYS A 45 -16.88 -6.05 -5.54
C LYS A 45 -16.19 -4.79 -5.03
N VAL A 46 -14.86 -4.76 -5.07
CA VAL A 46 -14.04 -3.63 -4.62
C VAL A 46 -13.32 -2.93 -5.76
N LYS A 47 -12.99 -1.65 -5.55
CA LYS A 47 -12.04 -0.90 -6.38
C LYS A 47 -10.75 -0.72 -5.57
N LEU A 48 -9.63 -1.23 -6.08
CA LEU A 48 -8.31 -1.10 -5.49
C LEU A 48 -7.48 -0.09 -6.30
N SER A 49 -6.67 0.72 -5.63
CA SER A 49 -5.73 1.66 -6.27
C SER A 49 -4.44 1.66 -5.47
N VAL A 50 -3.32 1.50 -6.18
CA VAL A 50 -1.96 1.46 -5.61
C VAL A 50 -1.12 2.47 -6.37
N SER A 51 -0.38 3.31 -5.65
CA SER A 51 0.57 4.26 -6.21
C SER A 51 1.92 4.03 -5.55
N ILE A 52 3.00 4.01 -6.33
CA ILE A 52 4.37 3.85 -5.85
C ILE A 52 5.08 5.16 -6.13
N GLU A 53 5.59 5.79 -5.09
CA GLU A 53 6.52 6.91 -5.21
C GLU A 53 7.93 6.30 -5.28
N ALA A 54 8.43 6.08 -6.50
CA ALA A 54 9.83 5.74 -6.71
C ALA A 54 10.63 7.05 -6.73
N ASP A 55 11.66 7.14 -5.88
CA ASP A 55 12.73 8.11 -6.13
C ASP A 55 13.54 7.50 -7.29
N ASP A 56 13.36 8.03 -8.50
CA ASP A 56 13.93 7.51 -9.77
C ASP A 56 15.48 7.50 -9.80
N SER A 57 16.13 7.78 -8.68
CA SER A 57 17.58 7.82 -8.50
C SER A 57 18.29 6.48 -8.72
N GLU A 58 17.58 5.34 -8.68
CA GLU A 58 18.19 4.00 -8.90
C GLU A 58 17.87 3.34 -10.25
N PHE A 59 16.97 3.91 -11.08
CA PHE A 59 16.59 3.29 -12.36
C PHE A 59 17.46 3.71 -13.56
N LEU A 60 18.40 4.64 -13.38
CA LEU A 60 19.28 5.16 -14.44
C LEU A 60 20.67 4.48 -14.54
N ALA A 61 20.89 3.34 -13.88
CA ALA A 61 22.23 2.75 -13.78
C ALA A 61 22.55 1.63 -14.79
N ASP A 62 21.71 1.33 -15.79
CA ASP A 62 21.97 0.17 -16.68
C ASP A 62 21.63 0.37 -18.18
N ASP A 63 21.82 1.58 -18.72
CA ASP A 63 21.70 1.84 -20.17
C ASP A 63 22.96 2.53 -20.76
N ASN A 64 24.16 2.16 -20.28
CA ASN A 64 25.42 2.69 -20.81
C ASN A 64 26.51 1.63 -21.01
N LYS A 65 26.14 0.43 -21.49
CA LYS A 65 27.08 -0.52 -22.09
C LYS A 65 26.47 -1.22 -23.31
N GLY A 66 26.62 -0.59 -24.47
CA GLY A 66 26.35 -1.16 -25.80
C GLY A 66 27.05 -0.34 -26.87
#